data_AF-A0A7Y2F645-F1
#
_entry.id   AF-A0A7Y2F645-F1
#
_cell.length_a   1.000
_cell.length_b   1.000
_cell.length_c   1.000
_cell.angle_alpha   90.00
_cell.angle_beta   90.00
_cell.angle_gamma   90.00
#
_symmetry.space_group_name_H-M   'P 1'
#
loop_
_entity.id
_entity.type
_entity.pdbx_description
1 polymer ?
#
loop_
_entity_poly.entity_id
_entity_poly.type
_entity_poly.pdbx_seq_one_letter_code
_entity_poly.pdbx_strand_id
1 'polypeptide(L)'
;MNRSLPDRRLTLMLLCMLPLAALIGCTGEQERQVAMRRLCLSKLATAYHAFHDANNRGPKDLDEFGEFIESEQNDKGTLEALKRMHEGDILMFWNATMSDDSDQNDQYILGFEAACPGNGGYVVMGGGTVDHVTAKKFGTMNEIPRTDASVESEDAAGGDAAGEDAVGKDATVDP
;
A
#
# COMPACT_ATOMS: atom_id res chain seq x y z
N MET A 1 -42.98 -59.75 -26.22
CA MET A 1 -42.00 -58.65 -26.24
C MET A 1 -41.98 -58.01 -24.86
N ASN A 2 -41.11 -58.49 -23.96
CA ASN A 2 -40.99 -57.97 -22.59
C ASN A 2 -39.90 -56.90 -22.57
N ARG A 3 -40.29 -55.63 -22.42
CA ARG A 3 -39.35 -54.51 -22.23
C ARG A 3 -39.04 -54.39 -20.74
N SER A 4 -37.85 -54.83 -20.36
CA SER A 4 -37.26 -54.63 -19.03
C SER A 4 -36.97 -53.14 -18.83
N LEU A 5 -37.62 -52.51 -17.83
CA LEU A 5 -37.40 -51.11 -17.48
C LEU A 5 -36.20 -51.03 -16.53
N PRO A 6 -35.19 -50.18 -16.80
CA PRO A 6 -34.02 -50.06 -15.95
C PRO A 6 -34.39 -49.47 -14.57
N ASP A 7 -33.83 -50.06 -13.53
CA ASP A 7 -34.04 -49.72 -12.11
C ASP A 7 -33.68 -48.25 -11.82
N ARG A 8 -34.73 -47.44 -11.63
CA ARG A 8 -34.66 -46.00 -11.30
C ARG A 8 -33.91 -45.68 -10.00
N ARG A 9 -33.61 -46.69 -9.19
CA ARG A 9 -32.88 -46.54 -7.91
C ARG A 9 -31.37 -46.37 -8.10
N LEU A 10 -30.80 -46.88 -9.21
CA LEU A 10 -29.37 -46.75 -9.48
C LEU A 10 -29.00 -45.36 -10.04
N THR A 11 -29.92 -44.71 -10.74
CA THR A 11 -29.68 -43.40 -11.38
C THR A 11 -29.67 -42.25 -10.37
N LEU A 12 -30.37 -42.39 -9.23
CA LEU A 12 -30.44 -41.33 -8.22
C LEU A 12 -29.18 -41.24 -7.35
N MET A 13 -28.47 -42.35 -7.10
CA MET A 13 -27.22 -42.33 -6.33
C MET A 13 -26.03 -41.77 -7.10
N LEU A 14 -26.00 -41.91 -8.43
CA LEU A 14 -24.90 -41.40 -9.26
C LEU A 14 -24.90 -39.85 -9.35
N LEU A 15 -26.06 -39.21 -9.18
CA LEU A 15 -26.21 -37.75 -9.25
C LEU A 15 -25.74 -37.03 -7.98
N CYS A 16 -25.72 -37.71 -6.83
CA CYS A 16 -25.27 -37.13 -5.55
C CYS A 16 -23.75 -37.16 -5.34
N MET A 17 -23.00 -37.91 -6.16
CA MET A 17 -21.54 -38.01 -6.05
C MET A 17 -20.78 -37.04 -6.98
N LEU A 18 -21.45 -36.39 -7.93
CA LEU A 18 -20.83 -35.40 -8.84
C LEU A 18 -20.41 -34.04 -8.21
N PRO A 19 -21.04 -33.50 -7.14
CA PRO A 19 -20.64 -32.19 -6.62
C PRO A 19 -19.39 -32.21 -5.73
N LEU A 20 -18.90 -33.37 -5.28
CA LEU A 20 -17.72 -33.44 -4.39
C LEU A 20 -16.37 -33.28 -5.10
N ALA A 21 -16.30 -33.51 -6.42
CA ALA A 21 -15.04 -33.43 -7.18
C ALA A 21 -14.66 -31.99 -7.59
N ALA A 22 -15.57 -31.01 -7.49
CA ALA A 22 -15.31 -29.62 -7.86
C ALA A 22 -14.66 -28.78 -6.74
N LEU A 23 -14.53 -29.32 -5.51
CA LEU A 23 -14.06 -28.56 -4.35
C LEU A 23 -12.54 -28.70 -4.06
N ILE A 24 -11.82 -29.57 -4.78
CA ILE A 24 -10.41 -29.89 -4.47
C ILE A 24 -9.42 -29.06 -5.34
N GLY A 25 -9.91 -28.29 -6.33
CA GLY A 25 -9.06 -27.65 -7.34
C GLY A 25 -8.61 -26.20 -7.09
N CYS A 26 -9.11 -25.49 -6.08
CA CYS A 26 -8.89 -24.03 -5.97
C CYS A 26 -7.77 -23.58 -5.03
N THR A 27 -7.18 -24.45 -4.21
CA THR A 27 -6.23 -24.03 -3.17
C THR A 27 -4.89 -23.55 -3.74
N GLY A 28 -4.30 -24.27 -4.70
CA GLY A 28 -2.97 -23.93 -5.23
C GLY A 28 -2.92 -22.65 -6.06
N GLU A 29 -3.96 -22.35 -6.83
CA GLU A 29 -4.03 -21.12 -7.62
C GLU A 29 -4.19 -19.89 -6.71
N GLN A 30 -5.01 -20.00 -5.67
CA GLN A 30 -5.19 -18.95 -4.69
C GLN A 30 -3.89 -18.64 -3.92
N GLU A 31 -3.15 -19.68 -3.51
CA GLU A 31 -1.85 -19.51 -2.84
C GLU A 31 -0.83 -18.80 -3.75
N ARG A 32 -0.79 -19.15 -5.03
CA ARG A 32 0.08 -18.48 -6.02
C ARG A 32 -0.29 -17.01 -6.19
N GLN A 33 -1.58 -16.69 -6.29
CA GLN A 33 -2.04 -15.31 -6.40
C GLN A 33 -1.68 -14.50 -5.15
N VAL A 34 -1.85 -15.08 -3.96
CA VAL A 34 -1.44 -14.46 -2.70
C VAL A 34 0.07 -14.21 -2.67
N ALA A 35 0.87 -15.20 -3.06
CA ALA A 35 2.33 -15.07 -3.12
C ALA A 35 2.74 -13.96 -4.10
N MET A 36 2.11 -13.89 -5.28
CA MET A 36 2.39 -12.87 -6.28
C MET A 36 2.04 -11.46 -5.80
N ARG A 37 0.90 -11.29 -5.13
CA ARG A 37 0.49 -9.99 -4.56
C ARG A 37 1.52 -9.47 -3.55
N ARG A 38 1.95 -10.33 -2.62
CA ARG A 38 2.98 -9.99 -1.63
C ARG A 38 4.33 -9.69 -2.29
N LEU A 39 4.70 -10.48 -3.29
CA LEU A 39 5.94 -10.30 -4.03
C LEU A 39 5.96 -8.95 -4.75
N CYS A 40 4.87 -8.57 -5.44
CA CYS A 40 4.79 -7.30 -6.16
C CYS A 40 5.02 -6.11 -5.23
N LEU A 41 4.29 -6.06 -4.11
CA LEU A 41 4.44 -4.98 -3.12
C LEU A 41 5.85 -4.91 -2.52
N SER A 42 6.43 -6.06 -2.18
CA SER A 42 7.80 -6.12 -1.65
C SER A 42 8.84 -5.63 -2.67
N LYS A 43 8.66 -5.98 -3.95
CA LYS A 43 9.50 -5.49 -5.05
C LYS A 43 9.39 -3.98 -5.26
N LEU A 44 8.18 -3.44 -5.21
CA LEU A 44 7.96 -2.00 -5.32
C LEU A 44 8.63 -1.23 -4.18
N ALA A 45 8.50 -1.69 -2.93
CA ALA A 45 9.20 -1.03 -1.83
C ALA A 45 10.72 -1.09 -1.98
N THR A 46 11.26 -2.24 -2.40
CA THR A 46 12.70 -2.37 -2.67
C THR A 46 13.16 -1.37 -3.75
N ALA A 47 12.39 -1.25 -4.84
CA ALA A 47 12.67 -0.28 -5.90
C ALA A 47 12.52 1.17 -5.41
N TYR A 48 11.56 1.46 -4.55
CA TYR A 48 11.34 2.79 -3.99
C TYR A 48 12.51 3.21 -3.09
N HIS A 49 12.99 2.31 -2.22
CA HIS A 49 14.19 2.56 -1.42
C HIS A 49 15.42 2.79 -2.31
N ALA A 50 15.62 1.96 -3.34
CA ALA A 50 16.71 2.16 -4.29
C ALA A 50 16.63 3.53 -5.00
N PHE A 51 15.42 3.97 -5.36
CA PHE A 51 15.21 5.32 -5.91
C PHE A 51 15.57 6.40 -4.89
N HIS A 52 15.10 6.25 -3.65
CA HIS A 52 15.35 7.20 -2.57
C HIS A 52 16.85 7.33 -2.28
N ASP A 53 17.57 6.21 -2.18
CA ASP A 53 19.01 6.19 -1.93
C ASP A 53 19.80 6.88 -3.07
N ALA A 54 19.35 6.71 -4.32
CA ALA A 54 19.99 7.33 -5.48
C ALA A 54 19.72 8.84 -5.59
N ASN A 55 18.53 9.31 -5.18
CA ASN A 55 18.05 10.67 -5.43
C ASN A 55 17.92 11.54 -4.17
N ASN A 56 18.07 10.97 -2.98
CA ASN A 56 17.79 11.60 -1.68
C ASN A 56 16.37 12.19 -1.59
N ARG A 57 15.40 11.56 -2.27
CA ARG A 57 13.97 11.91 -2.24
C ARG A 57 13.12 10.77 -2.79
N GLY A 58 11.84 10.73 -2.44
CA GLY A 58 10.88 9.87 -3.13
C GLY A 58 10.63 10.29 -4.59
N PRO A 59 10.17 9.36 -5.45
CA PRO A 59 9.67 9.69 -6.79
C PRO A 59 8.44 10.58 -6.70
N LYS A 60 8.33 11.51 -7.66
CA LYS A 60 7.26 12.51 -7.73
C LYS A 60 5.93 11.93 -8.18
N ASP A 61 5.98 10.99 -9.10
CA ASP A 61 4.83 10.37 -9.74
C ASP A 61 5.19 8.98 -10.29
N LEU A 62 4.18 8.30 -10.85
CA LEU A 62 4.32 6.96 -11.41
C LEU A 62 5.27 6.95 -12.61
N ASP A 63 5.28 8.00 -13.42
CA ASP A 63 6.07 8.05 -14.66
C ASP A 63 7.57 8.11 -14.32
N GLU A 64 7.98 8.99 -13.40
CA GLU A 64 9.37 9.07 -12.93
C GLU A 64 9.83 7.75 -12.30
N PHE A 65 8.98 7.12 -11.50
CA PHE A 65 9.32 5.85 -10.86
C PHE A 65 9.39 4.69 -11.87
N GLY A 66 8.50 4.69 -12.86
CA GLY A 66 8.48 3.71 -13.95
C GLY A 66 9.77 3.78 -14.78
N GLU A 67 10.20 4.99 -15.17
CA GLU A 67 11.47 5.19 -15.89
C GLU A 67 12.67 4.62 -15.12
N PHE A 68 12.73 4.85 -13.80
CA PHE A 68 13.79 4.29 -12.95
C PHE A 68 13.76 2.76 -12.87
N ILE A 69 12.57 2.16 -12.71
CA ILE A 69 12.43 0.71 -12.69
C ILE A 69 12.90 0.12 -14.02
N GLU A 70 12.49 0.70 -15.15
CA GLU A 70 12.87 0.22 -16.48
C GLU A 70 14.37 0.34 -16.75
N SER A 71 15.06 1.35 -16.18
CA SER A 71 16.50 1.53 -16.34
C SER A 71 17.35 0.63 -15.43
N GLU A 72 16.95 0.45 -14.17
CA GLU A 72 17.78 -0.22 -13.14
C GLU A 72 17.30 -1.64 -12.77
N GLN A 73 16.02 -1.96 -12.97
CA GLN A 73 15.42 -3.21 -12.50
C GLN A 73 14.62 -3.96 -13.58
N ASN A 74 15.25 -4.98 -14.16
CA ASN A 74 14.62 -5.79 -15.21
C ASN A 74 14.13 -7.16 -14.72
N ASP A 75 13.78 -7.28 -13.44
CA ASP A 75 13.22 -8.53 -12.92
C ASP A 75 11.71 -8.62 -13.16
N LYS A 76 11.26 -9.82 -13.54
CA LYS A 76 9.87 -10.08 -13.91
C LYS A 76 8.87 -9.68 -12.82
N GLY A 77 9.24 -9.78 -11.55
CA GLY A 77 8.37 -9.42 -10.43
C GLY A 77 8.15 -7.91 -10.34
N THR A 78 9.22 -7.13 -10.51
CA THR A 78 9.13 -5.66 -10.51
C THR A 78 8.35 -5.14 -11.72
N LEU A 79 8.57 -5.70 -12.92
CA LEU A 79 7.82 -5.31 -14.12
C LEU A 79 6.31 -5.64 -14.01
N GLU A 80 5.97 -6.80 -13.45
CA GLU A 80 4.56 -7.13 -13.17
C GLU A 80 3.96 -6.15 -12.16
N ALA A 81 4.72 -5.78 -11.12
CA ALA A 81 4.25 -4.81 -10.13
C ALA A 81 4.04 -3.41 -10.73
N LEU A 82 4.94 -2.96 -11.61
CA LEU A 82 4.80 -1.71 -12.36
C LEU A 82 3.55 -1.71 -13.23
N LYS A 83 3.32 -2.79 -13.98
CA LYS A 83 2.09 -2.96 -14.77
C LYS A 83 0.84 -2.81 -13.90
N ARG A 84 0.80 -3.42 -12.71
CA ARG A 84 -0.33 -3.32 -11.78
C ARG A 84 -0.52 -1.91 -11.22
N MET A 85 0.54 -1.14 -11.04
CA MET A 85 0.41 0.28 -10.71
C MET A 85 -0.26 1.07 -11.83
N HIS A 86 0.11 0.83 -13.10
CA HIS A 86 -0.54 1.47 -14.25
C HIS A 86 -2.02 1.08 -14.39
N GLU A 87 -2.38 -0.16 -14.03
CA GLU A 87 -3.77 -0.62 -14.02
C GLU A 87 -4.59 -0.07 -12.84
N GLY A 88 -3.93 0.58 -11.86
CA GLY A 88 -4.56 1.11 -10.65
C GLY A 88 -4.87 0.03 -9.60
N ASP A 89 -4.28 -1.15 -9.73
CA ASP A 89 -4.41 -2.26 -8.78
C ASP A 89 -3.61 -2.00 -7.48
N ILE A 90 -2.48 -1.29 -7.62
CA ILE A 90 -1.59 -0.91 -6.54
C ILE A 90 -1.46 0.62 -6.55
N LEU A 91 -1.61 1.22 -5.37
CA LEU A 91 -1.45 2.64 -5.12
C LEU A 91 -0.22 2.86 -4.24
N MET A 92 0.60 3.85 -4.57
CA MET A 92 1.79 4.24 -3.82
C MET A 92 1.68 5.70 -3.42
N PHE A 93 2.26 6.04 -2.28
CA PHE A 93 2.43 7.43 -1.87
C PHE A 93 3.72 8.00 -2.46
N TRP A 94 3.56 9.08 -3.22
CA TRP A 94 4.66 9.78 -3.90
C TRP A 94 5.25 10.86 -3.00
N ASN A 95 6.46 11.32 -3.33
CA ASN A 95 7.22 12.31 -2.57
C ASN A 95 7.38 11.95 -1.08
N ALA A 96 7.43 10.66 -0.76
CA ALA A 96 7.59 10.21 0.61
C ALA A 96 8.95 10.65 1.17
N THR A 97 8.94 11.13 2.41
CA THR A 97 10.13 11.41 3.19
C THR A 97 10.45 10.17 4.02
N MET A 98 11.58 9.53 3.76
CA MET A 98 12.05 8.37 4.52
C MET A 98 13.13 8.79 5.51
N SER A 99 13.03 8.28 6.73
CA SER A 99 14.13 8.33 7.71
C SER A 99 15.20 7.30 7.34
N ASP A 100 16.44 7.51 7.78
CA ASP A 100 17.49 6.48 7.71
C ASP A 100 17.21 5.28 8.64
N ASP A 101 16.26 5.45 9.58
CA ASP A 101 15.80 4.42 10.50
C ASP A 101 14.57 3.68 9.93
N SER A 102 14.77 2.42 9.52
CA SER A 102 13.70 1.57 8.97
C SER A 102 12.54 1.36 9.94
N ASP A 103 12.82 1.29 11.24
CA ASP A 103 11.80 1.00 12.26
C ASP A 103 10.84 2.20 12.43
N GLN A 104 11.32 3.42 12.16
CA GLN A 104 10.48 4.61 12.13
C GLN A 104 9.59 4.63 10.88
N ASN A 105 10.14 4.22 9.74
CA ASN A 105 9.39 4.19 8.48
C ASN A 105 8.29 3.09 8.49
N ASP A 106 8.53 1.98 9.19
CA ASP A 106 7.59 0.86 9.31
C ASP A 106 6.28 1.19 10.06
N GLN A 107 6.18 2.39 10.63
CA GLN A 107 4.94 2.88 11.26
C GLN A 107 3.94 3.43 10.24
N TYR A 108 4.37 3.68 9.01
CA TYR A 108 3.60 4.34 7.98
C TYR A 108 3.36 3.46 6.76
N ILE A 109 2.22 3.62 6.12
CA ILE A 109 1.93 2.97 4.84
C ILE A 109 2.68 3.71 3.74
N LEU A 110 3.43 2.97 2.91
CA LEU A 110 4.07 3.47 1.69
C LEU A 110 3.21 3.18 0.45
N GLY A 111 2.56 2.02 0.42
CA GLY A 111 1.68 1.64 -0.67
C GLY A 111 0.73 0.52 -0.30
N PHE A 112 -0.29 0.29 -1.11
CA PHE A 112 -1.35 -0.67 -0.81
C PHE A 112 -2.12 -1.07 -2.06
N GLU A 113 -2.84 -2.18 -1.97
CA GLU A 113 -3.75 -2.60 -3.05
C GLU A 113 -5.02 -1.74 -3.05
N ALA A 114 -5.52 -1.36 -4.22
CA ALA A 114 -6.66 -0.44 -4.33
C ALA A 114 -7.95 -0.91 -3.61
N ALA A 115 -8.12 -2.23 -3.43
CA ALA A 115 -9.24 -2.79 -2.68
C ALA A 115 -9.13 -2.65 -1.15
N CYS A 116 -7.95 -2.29 -0.63
CA CYS A 116 -7.65 -2.29 0.81
C CYS A 116 -8.58 -1.40 1.66
N PRO A 117 -8.94 -0.17 1.25
CA PRO A 117 -9.84 0.68 2.04
C PRO A 117 -11.23 0.07 2.26
N GLY A 118 -11.74 -0.69 1.29
CA GLY A 118 -13.08 -1.29 1.36
C GLY A 118 -13.10 -2.69 1.97
N ASN A 119 -12.13 -3.53 1.61
CA ASN A 119 -12.15 -4.97 1.91
C ASN A 119 -10.97 -5.45 2.79
N GLY A 120 -10.01 -4.57 3.09
CA GLY A 120 -8.69 -4.99 3.52
C GLY A 120 -7.89 -5.57 2.35
N GLY A 121 -6.65 -5.94 2.62
CA GLY A 121 -5.71 -6.38 1.60
C GLY A 121 -4.28 -6.25 2.08
N TYR A 122 -3.35 -6.33 1.13
CA TYR A 122 -1.95 -6.15 1.41
C TYR A 122 -1.57 -4.67 1.37
N VAL A 123 -0.75 -4.28 2.34
CA VAL A 123 -0.09 -2.98 2.43
C VAL A 123 1.40 -3.22 2.48
N VAL A 124 2.17 -2.28 1.96
CA VAL A 124 3.60 -2.19 2.18
C VAL A 124 3.92 -0.98 3.03
N MET A 125 4.68 -1.21 4.09
CA MET A 125 5.09 -0.19 5.05
C MET A 125 6.33 0.56 4.55
N GLY A 126 6.60 1.71 5.15
CA GLY A 126 7.75 2.55 4.79
C GLY A 126 9.11 1.88 4.96
N GLY A 127 9.26 0.86 5.81
CA GLY A 127 10.49 0.05 5.92
C GLY A 127 10.52 -1.16 4.98
N GLY A 128 9.53 -1.30 4.09
CA GLY A 128 9.46 -2.33 3.05
C GLY A 128 8.81 -3.64 3.48
N THR A 129 8.30 -3.72 4.72
CA THR A 129 7.54 -4.88 5.19
C THR A 129 6.16 -4.93 4.54
N VAL A 130 5.70 -6.14 4.18
CA VAL A 130 4.38 -6.35 3.54
C VAL A 130 3.46 -7.15 4.46
N ASP A 131 2.35 -6.52 4.83
CA ASP A 131 1.39 -7.05 5.78
C ASP A 131 -0.02 -7.13 5.18
N HIS A 132 -0.78 -8.13 5.63
CA HIS A 132 -2.21 -8.18 5.34
C HIS A 132 -2.99 -7.47 6.45
N VAL A 133 -3.81 -6.49 6.09
CA VAL A 133 -4.61 -5.71 7.04
C VAL A 133 -6.10 -5.77 6.69
N THR A 134 -6.94 -5.64 7.71
CA THR A 134 -8.39 -5.47 7.51
C THR A 134 -8.69 -4.01 7.14
N ALA A 135 -9.81 -3.75 6.47
CA ALA A 135 -10.28 -2.39 6.18
C ALA A 135 -10.32 -1.50 7.44
N LYS A 136 -10.76 -2.06 8.57
CA LYS A 136 -10.80 -1.36 9.86
C LYS A 136 -9.40 -0.95 10.34
N LYS A 137 -8.41 -1.85 10.23
CA LYS A 137 -7.01 -1.54 10.60
C LYS A 137 -6.43 -0.49 9.65
N PHE A 138 -6.65 -0.64 8.35
CA PHE A 138 -6.20 0.31 7.34
C PHE A 138 -6.66 1.74 7.65
N GLY A 139 -7.94 1.93 7.97
CA GLY A 139 -8.48 3.25 8.33
C GLY A 139 -7.94 3.88 9.62
N THR A 140 -7.06 3.20 10.36
CA THR A 140 -6.37 3.72 11.55
C THR A 140 -4.87 3.94 11.34
N MET A 141 -4.34 3.55 10.19
CA MET A 141 -2.93 3.67 9.87
C MET A 141 -2.65 5.03 9.23
N ASN A 142 -1.43 5.53 9.42
CA ASN A 142 -0.99 6.78 8.83
C ASN A 142 -0.27 6.54 7.51
N GLU A 143 -0.47 7.45 6.56
CA GLU A 143 0.31 7.51 5.34
C GLU A 143 1.73 7.98 5.66
N ILE A 144 2.71 7.56 4.87
CA ILE A 144 4.08 8.04 5.00
C ILE A 144 4.14 9.57 4.82
N PRO A 145 4.86 10.30 5.68
CA PRO A 145 5.02 11.75 5.53
C PRO A 145 5.55 12.11 4.14
N ARG A 146 5.10 13.23 3.59
CA ARG A 146 5.51 13.72 2.27
C ARG A 146 6.16 15.08 2.38
N THR A 147 7.17 15.32 1.53
CA THR A 147 7.97 16.54 1.55
C THR A 147 7.12 17.80 1.28
N ASP A 148 6.03 17.68 0.53
CA ASP A 148 5.12 18.76 0.15
C ASP A 148 4.01 19.07 1.17
N ALA A 149 3.75 18.17 2.13
CA ALA A 149 2.65 18.30 3.09
C ALA A 149 2.88 19.36 4.19
N SER A 150 4.02 20.04 4.20
CA SER A 150 4.40 20.99 5.26
C SER A 150 3.99 22.45 5.00
N VAL A 151 3.25 22.76 3.92
CA VAL A 151 2.95 24.16 3.54
C VAL A 151 1.53 24.64 3.88
N GLU A 152 0.58 23.80 4.34
CA GLU A 152 -0.83 24.24 4.50
C GLU A 152 -1.48 24.00 5.88
N SER A 153 -0.81 24.26 7.01
CA SER A 153 -1.53 24.29 8.31
C SER A 153 -1.06 25.32 9.35
N GLU A 154 -0.52 26.46 8.91
CA GLU A 154 -0.44 27.68 9.72
C GLU A 154 -1.16 28.79 8.98
N ASP A 155 -2.47 28.98 9.21
CA ASP A 155 -3.19 30.27 9.08
C ASP A 155 -4.72 30.08 9.19
N ALA A 156 -5.19 29.66 10.37
CA ALA A 156 -6.62 29.79 10.72
C ALA A 156 -6.85 29.91 12.24
N ALA A 157 -6.15 30.84 12.89
CA ALA A 157 -6.57 31.46 14.14
C ALA A 157 -5.96 32.87 14.18
N GLY A 158 -6.62 33.89 13.65
CA GLY A 158 -7.50 34.76 14.46
C GLY A 158 -6.67 35.43 15.57
N GLY A 159 -6.22 36.68 15.49
CA GLY A 159 -6.92 37.86 14.97
C GLY A 159 -7.81 38.48 16.05
N ASP A 160 -7.22 39.12 17.07
CA ASP A 160 -7.75 40.20 17.92
C ASP A 160 -6.72 40.46 19.05
N ALA A 161 -6.37 41.65 19.53
CA ALA A 161 -6.59 43.04 19.16
C ALA A 161 -5.62 43.87 20.03
N ALA A 162 -5.26 45.06 19.52
CA ALA A 162 -4.84 46.28 20.20
C ALA A 162 -4.45 46.27 21.71
N GLY A 163 -3.27 46.81 21.99
CA GLY A 163 -2.82 47.15 23.34
C GLY A 163 -1.54 47.98 23.33
N GLU A 164 -1.63 49.16 22.73
CA GLU A 164 -0.72 50.29 22.91
C GLU A 164 -0.52 50.55 24.41
N ASP A 165 0.73 50.61 24.91
CA ASP A 165 1.18 51.69 25.79
C ASP A 165 2.65 51.57 26.26
N ALA A 166 3.37 52.65 25.95
CA ALA A 166 4.30 53.40 26.82
C ALA A 166 5.57 52.76 27.43
N VAL A 167 6.71 53.21 26.88
CA VAL A 167 7.73 54.06 27.55
C VAL A 167 8.24 53.65 28.95
N GLY A 168 9.56 53.46 29.03
CA GLY A 168 10.38 53.60 30.25
C GLY A 168 11.65 52.75 30.15
N LYS A 169 12.72 53.19 29.48
CA LYS A 169 13.80 54.03 30.05
C LYS A 169 14.07 53.72 31.53
N ASP A 170 15.03 52.85 31.83
CA ASP A 170 16.10 53.28 32.72
C ASP A 170 17.38 52.45 32.60
N ALA A 171 18.48 53.18 32.72
CA ALA A 171 19.84 52.68 32.71
C ALA A 171 20.23 52.21 34.10
N THR A 172 20.99 51.13 34.23
CA THR A 172 21.96 51.03 35.33
C THR A 172 23.16 50.20 34.89
N VAL A 173 24.27 50.92 34.84
CA VAL A 173 25.65 50.46 34.77
C VAL A 173 26.08 49.99 36.16
N ASP A 174 27.09 49.11 36.20
CA ASP A 174 28.09 48.87 37.27
C ASP A 174 28.08 47.45 37.87
N PRO A 175 29.23 46.96 38.38
CA PRO A 175 30.63 47.25 38.01
C PRO A 175 31.39 46.01 37.47
#